data_AF-A0A2H1VII4-F1
#
_entry.id   AF-A0A2H1VII4-F1
#
_cell.length_a   1.000
_cell.length_b   1.000
_cell.length_c   1.000
_cell.angle_alpha   90.00
_cell.angle_beta   90.00
_cell.angle_gamma   90.00
#
_symmetry.space_group_name_H-M   'P 1'
#
loop_
_entity.id
_entity.type
_entity.pdbx_description
1 polymer ?
#
loop_
_entity_poly.entity_id
_entity_poly.type
_entity_poly.pdbx_seq_one_letter_code
_entity_poly.pdbx_strand_id
1 'polypeptide(L)'
;MRHATPEASQVNCRPFGDDLAVDYQFTFNLSKKEDRHLSAINFRNAPVKPDVDADFSITCSAHARMNLTVRTRSDPSERMLFSDVNCTSFRFKFAKSEHAFGVEDNVTLTTFFVYVYDFRPPLWIQISFSQYPKLNLQQFFITFSSCFLLLLLVAAALWKIKQKYDMYRRRQRLFVEMEQMASRPFSQVSVELEKGGAGAGVPAPVALEPCRGGRAAVLSLLVRLPTGGTGRAPPLGGLAVASALVTLGHHAAPLPHHKRPRHH
;
A
#
# COMPACT_ATOMS: atom_id res chain seq x y z
N MET A 1 4.14 -4.58 30.47
CA MET A 1 4.30 -5.20 31.80
C MET A 1 3.81 -4.17 32.83
N ARG A 2 2.91 -4.56 33.74
CA ARG A 2 2.42 -3.65 34.81
C ARG A 2 3.20 -3.96 36.09
N HIS A 3 3.59 -2.93 36.83
CA HIS A 3 4.30 -3.08 38.11
C HIS A 3 3.30 -3.06 39.26
N ALA A 4 3.41 -4.04 40.15
CA ALA A 4 2.70 -4.04 41.42
C ALA A 4 3.73 -4.23 42.54
N THR A 5 3.71 -3.35 43.53
CA THR A 5 4.50 -3.47 44.76
C THR A 5 3.56 -3.86 45.90
N PRO A 6 3.33 -5.17 46.12
CA PRO A 6 2.63 -5.63 47.31
C PRO A 6 3.49 -5.37 48.55
N GLU A 7 2.88 -4.91 49.64
CA GLU A 7 3.58 -4.78 50.92
C GLU A 7 3.83 -6.16 51.53
N ALA A 8 5.05 -6.41 52.02
CA ALA A 8 5.44 -7.67 52.67
C ALA A 8 4.50 -8.06 53.83
N SER A 9 3.87 -7.08 54.47
CA SER A 9 2.92 -7.26 55.57
C SER A 9 1.59 -7.95 55.16
N GLN A 10 1.24 -8.02 53.86
CA GLN A 10 0.08 -8.80 53.38
C GLN A 10 0.41 -10.28 53.12
N VAL A 11 1.69 -10.64 53.01
CA VAL A 11 2.13 -12.02 52.71
C VAL A 11 2.09 -12.92 53.95
N ASN A 12 1.93 -12.34 55.14
CA ASN A 12 2.23 -13.02 56.41
C ASN A 12 1.10 -13.86 57.03
N CYS A 13 0.04 -14.22 56.29
CA CYS A 13 -1.09 -14.98 56.87
C CYS A 13 -1.64 -16.12 55.98
N ARG A 14 -0.90 -16.66 55.01
CA ARG A 14 -1.31 -17.90 54.30
C ARG A 14 -0.11 -18.80 53.99
N PRO A 15 -0.25 -20.14 54.11
CA PRO A 15 0.81 -21.11 53.82
C PRO A 15 1.27 -21.14 52.35
N PHE A 16 0.50 -20.52 51.45
CA PHE A 16 0.91 -20.13 50.10
C PHE A 16 0.72 -18.62 49.99
N GLY A 17 1.80 -17.88 49.68
CA GLY A 17 1.72 -16.45 49.38
C GLY A 17 0.80 -16.21 48.17
N ASP A 18 0.26 -14.99 48.07
CA ASP A 18 -0.75 -14.60 47.08
C ASP A 18 -0.46 -15.14 45.66
N ASP A 19 -1.51 -15.59 44.96
CA ASP A 19 -1.40 -16.02 43.56
C ASP A 19 -0.86 -14.85 42.73
N LEU A 20 0.34 -15.00 42.16
CA LEU A 20 0.92 -13.97 41.31
C LEU A 20 0.07 -13.87 40.04
N ALA A 21 -0.39 -12.66 39.72
CA ALA A 21 -1.05 -12.42 38.44
C ALA A 21 -0.04 -12.51 37.28
N VAL A 22 -0.44 -13.16 36.19
CA VAL A 22 0.35 -13.23 34.95
C VAL A 22 0.44 -11.83 34.32
N ASP A 23 1.56 -11.53 33.67
CA ASP A 23 1.91 -10.24 33.02
C ASP A 23 2.22 -9.08 33.99
N TYR A 24 2.31 -9.38 35.28
CA TYR A 24 2.74 -8.46 36.31
C TYR A 24 4.16 -8.78 36.79
N GLN A 25 4.85 -7.72 37.19
CA GLN A 25 6.10 -7.83 37.93
C GLN A 25 5.86 -7.41 39.36
N PHE A 26 6.15 -8.33 40.27
CA PHE A 26 6.02 -8.14 41.70
C PHE A 26 7.39 -7.93 42.32
N THR A 27 7.52 -6.87 43.11
CA THR A 27 8.73 -6.60 43.89
C THR A 27 8.38 -6.65 45.36
N PHE A 28 8.91 -7.64 46.05
CA PHE A 28 8.78 -7.82 47.49
C PHE A 28 9.99 -7.20 48.17
N ASN A 29 9.75 -6.20 49.01
CA ASN A 29 10.79 -5.51 49.76
C ASN A 29 10.75 -5.94 51.23
N LEU A 30 11.75 -6.73 51.65
CA LEU A 30 11.89 -7.28 53.00
C LEU A 30 12.83 -6.41 53.85
N SER A 31 12.62 -5.10 53.85
CA SER A 31 13.46 -4.15 54.62
C SER A 31 12.92 -3.84 56.00
N LYS A 32 11.68 -4.22 56.31
CA LYS A 32 11.05 -3.89 57.58
C LYS A 32 11.69 -4.68 58.74
N LYS A 33 11.69 -4.08 59.93
CA LYS A 33 12.22 -4.75 61.15
C LYS A 33 11.43 -6.00 61.51
N GLU A 34 10.14 -6.00 61.24
CA GLU A 34 9.24 -7.14 61.43
C GLU A 34 9.64 -8.33 60.56
N ASP A 35 10.10 -8.10 59.32
CA ASP A 35 10.37 -9.16 58.34
C ASP A 35 11.69 -9.91 58.61
N ARG A 36 12.50 -9.50 59.58
CA ARG A 36 13.83 -10.06 59.88
C ARG A 36 13.85 -11.55 60.21
N HIS A 37 12.71 -12.10 60.62
CA HIS A 37 12.57 -13.52 60.94
C HIS A 37 12.20 -14.39 59.73
N LEU A 38 11.84 -13.77 58.60
CA LEU A 38 11.50 -14.48 57.37
C LEU A 38 12.79 -14.97 56.70
N SER A 39 12.85 -16.28 56.47
CA SER A 39 13.96 -16.95 55.77
C SER A 39 13.50 -17.77 54.56
N ALA A 40 12.18 -17.84 54.35
CA ALA A 40 11.57 -18.53 53.21
C ALA A 40 10.26 -17.84 52.79
N ILE A 41 10.02 -17.75 51.48
CA ILE A 41 8.77 -17.25 50.89
C ILE A 41 8.39 -18.15 49.72
N ASN A 42 7.10 -18.45 49.62
CA ASN A 42 6.55 -19.32 48.59
C ASN A 42 5.64 -18.50 47.66
N PHE A 43 5.82 -18.70 46.37
CA PHE A 43 5.07 -18.04 45.31
C PHE A 43 4.35 -19.09 44.47
N ARG A 44 3.16 -18.74 44.01
CA ARG A 44 2.37 -19.59 43.11
C ARG A 44 1.93 -18.78 41.90
N ASN A 45 2.01 -19.39 40.72
CA ASN A 45 1.47 -18.81 39.49
C ASN A 45 0.86 -19.91 38.61
N ALA A 46 -0.30 -19.63 38.02
CA ALA A 46 -0.94 -20.48 37.03
C ALA A 46 -1.14 -19.70 35.72
N PRO A 47 -0.39 -20.02 34.66
CA PRO A 47 -0.55 -19.34 33.37
C PRO A 47 -1.90 -19.65 32.74
N VAL A 48 -2.67 -18.60 32.43
CA VAL A 48 -4.06 -18.71 31.94
C VAL A 48 -4.17 -18.76 30.42
N LYS A 49 -3.17 -18.28 29.67
CA LYS A 49 -3.22 -18.28 28.20
C LYS A 49 -2.66 -19.60 27.65
N PRO A 50 -3.45 -20.46 26.98
CA PRO A 50 -2.99 -21.75 26.45
C PRO A 50 -2.04 -21.61 25.25
N ASP A 51 -2.25 -20.59 24.41
CA ASP A 51 -1.57 -20.48 23.11
C ASP A 51 -0.22 -19.78 23.13
N VAL A 52 0.23 -19.33 24.30
CA VAL A 52 1.37 -18.43 24.47
C VAL A 52 2.38 -19.04 25.45
N ASP A 53 3.66 -19.03 25.09
CA ASP A 53 4.76 -19.46 25.96
C ASP A 53 4.80 -18.61 27.25
N ALA A 54 5.17 -19.22 28.37
CA ALA A 54 5.31 -18.53 29.66
C ALA A 54 6.79 -18.23 29.95
N ASP A 55 7.13 -16.95 30.10
CA ASP A 55 8.46 -16.48 30.48
C ASP A 55 8.48 -16.19 31.98
N PHE A 56 9.35 -16.90 32.71
CA PHE A 56 9.57 -16.77 34.13
C PHE A 56 10.87 -16.04 34.40
N SER A 57 10.83 -15.03 35.25
CA SER A 57 12.03 -14.35 35.72
C SER A 57 11.98 -14.07 37.21
N ILE A 58 13.12 -14.27 37.87
CA ILE A 58 13.31 -13.94 39.28
C ILE A 58 14.71 -13.34 39.51
N THR A 59 14.75 -12.31 40.33
CA THR A 59 15.96 -11.58 40.69
C THR A 59 15.91 -11.26 42.17
N CYS A 60 16.88 -11.76 42.92
CA CYS A 60 17.12 -11.44 44.32
C CYS A 60 18.32 -10.49 44.44
N SER A 61 18.22 -9.49 45.32
CA SER A 61 19.32 -8.53 45.55
C SER A 61 20.49 -9.09 46.36
N ALA A 62 20.26 -10.17 47.10
CA ALA A 62 21.21 -10.82 47.98
C ALA A 62 21.29 -12.32 47.64
N HIS A 63 22.26 -13.00 48.26
CA HIS A 63 22.35 -14.46 48.15
C HIS A 63 21.09 -15.10 48.75
N ALA A 64 20.39 -15.84 47.90
CA ALA A 64 19.20 -16.61 48.22
C ALA A 64 19.15 -17.80 47.27
N ARG A 65 18.55 -18.90 47.72
CA ARG A 65 18.34 -20.11 46.92
C ARG A 65 16.88 -20.24 46.54
N MET A 66 16.62 -20.93 45.44
CA MET A 66 15.26 -21.21 45.02
C MET A 66 15.07 -22.64 44.50
N ASN A 67 13.87 -23.16 44.71
CA ASN A 67 13.34 -24.36 44.08
C ASN A 67 12.13 -23.99 43.22
N LEU A 68 12.02 -24.61 42.06
CA LEU A 68 10.90 -24.44 41.14
C LEU A 68 10.27 -25.81 40.89
N THR A 69 9.01 -25.95 41.29
CA THR A 69 8.22 -27.16 41.05
C THR A 69 7.04 -26.83 40.13
N VAL A 70 6.57 -27.86 39.44
CA VAL A 70 5.39 -27.78 38.58
C VAL A 70 4.41 -28.87 38.98
N ARG A 71 3.14 -28.50 39.00
CA ARG A 71 2.02 -29.42 39.16
C ARG A 71 1.17 -29.35 37.91
N THR A 72 0.81 -30.51 37.36
CA THR A 72 -0.03 -30.61 36.17
C THR A 72 -1.34 -31.30 36.52
N ARG A 73 -2.35 -31.20 35.65
CA ARG A 73 -3.61 -31.94 35.82
C ARG A 73 -3.39 -33.46 35.77
N SER A 74 -2.49 -33.92 34.91
CA SER A 74 -2.17 -35.34 34.73
C SER A 74 -1.35 -35.92 35.88
N ASP A 75 -0.50 -35.11 36.51
CA ASP A 75 0.31 -35.51 37.65
C ASP A 75 0.05 -34.56 38.84
N PRO A 76 -0.75 -35.00 39.83
CA PRO A 76 -1.07 -34.18 40.98
C PRO A 76 0.12 -34.04 41.95
N SER A 77 1.20 -34.81 41.77
CA SER A 77 2.43 -34.64 42.54
C SER A 77 3.25 -33.46 42.02
N GLU A 78 3.87 -32.71 42.93
CA GLU A 78 4.75 -31.60 42.54
C GLU A 78 6.07 -32.15 42.00
N ARG A 79 6.28 -31.99 40.69
CA ARG A 79 7.52 -32.39 40.04
C ARG A 79 8.54 -31.25 40.15
N MET A 80 9.73 -31.57 40.63
CA MET A 80 10.81 -30.59 40.71
C MET A 80 11.42 -30.35 39.32
N LEU A 81 11.40 -29.10 38.87
CA LEU A 81 12.02 -28.67 37.61
C LEU A 81 13.44 -28.18 37.85
N PHE A 82 13.61 -27.35 38.88
CA PHE A 82 14.91 -26.84 39.29
C PHE A 82 14.99 -26.90 40.80
N SER A 83 16.13 -27.34 41.31
CA SER A 83 16.43 -27.37 42.73
C SER A 83 17.74 -26.65 43.00
N ASP A 84 17.78 -25.91 44.11
CA ASP A 84 19.00 -25.35 44.63
C ASP A 84 19.67 -24.38 43.63
N VAL A 85 18.85 -23.50 43.03
CA VAL A 85 19.32 -22.51 42.08
C VAL A 85 19.56 -21.18 42.77
N ASN A 86 20.67 -20.51 42.42
CA ASN A 86 20.95 -19.17 42.92
C ASN A 86 19.94 -18.15 42.38
N CYS A 87 19.31 -17.39 43.29
CA CYS A 87 18.26 -16.43 42.96
C CYS A 87 18.79 -15.08 42.42
N THR A 88 20.11 -14.89 42.25
CA THR A 88 20.69 -13.58 41.85
C THR A 88 20.10 -13.02 40.56
N SER A 89 20.05 -13.82 39.49
CA SER A 89 19.23 -13.52 38.32
C SER A 89 18.99 -14.81 37.56
N PHE A 90 17.75 -15.30 37.62
CA PHE A 90 17.34 -16.50 36.91
C PHE A 90 16.18 -16.18 35.96
N ARG A 91 16.29 -16.67 34.73
CA ARG A 91 15.25 -16.54 33.72
C ARG A 91 15.10 -17.86 32.99
N PHE A 92 13.86 -18.31 32.82
CA PHE A 92 13.56 -19.54 32.11
C PHE A 92 12.26 -19.40 31.33
N LYS A 93 12.22 -20.00 30.13
CA LYS A 93 11.06 -19.95 29.24
C LYS A 93 10.43 -21.33 29.18
N PHE A 94 9.17 -21.41 29.57
CA PHE A 94 8.34 -22.60 29.44
C PHE A 94 7.60 -22.58 28.11
N ALA A 95 7.94 -23.50 27.23
CA ALA A 95 7.28 -23.63 25.94
C ALA A 95 5.90 -24.28 26.10
N LYS A 96 4.89 -23.78 25.38
CA LYS A 96 3.55 -24.39 25.38
C LYS A 96 3.51 -25.82 24.84
N SER A 97 4.53 -26.22 24.07
CA SER A 97 4.67 -27.58 23.54
C SER A 97 5.01 -28.60 24.61
N GLU A 98 5.64 -28.17 25.71
CA GLU A 98 6.07 -29.03 26.81
C GLU A 98 5.08 -29.01 27.97
N HIS A 99 4.40 -27.89 28.17
CA HIS A 99 3.44 -27.69 29.26
C HIS A 99 2.11 -27.16 28.72
N ALA A 100 1.02 -27.87 29.04
CA ALA A 100 -0.33 -27.44 28.71
C ALA A 100 -0.76 -26.32 29.67
N PHE A 101 -0.73 -25.07 29.19
CA PHE A 101 -1.25 -23.92 29.93
C PHE A 101 -2.76 -23.74 29.69
N GLY A 102 -3.43 -23.03 30.58
CA GLY A 102 -4.87 -22.76 30.48
C GLY A 102 -5.67 -23.24 31.69
N VAL A 103 -6.96 -22.92 31.64
CA VAL A 103 -7.95 -23.32 32.64
C VAL A 103 -9.01 -24.14 31.92
N GLU A 104 -9.26 -25.35 32.40
CA GLU A 104 -10.28 -26.26 31.90
C GLU A 104 -11.15 -26.67 33.10
N ASP A 105 -12.48 -26.55 32.97
CA ASP A 105 -13.43 -26.88 34.05
C ASP A 105 -13.14 -26.21 35.41
N ASN A 106 -12.76 -24.93 35.40
CA ASN A 106 -12.35 -24.15 36.58
C ASN A 106 -11.08 -24.67 37.31
N VAL A 107 -10.36 -25.62 36.71
CA VAL A 107 -9.09 -26.14 37.21
C VAL A 107 -7.97 -25.67 36.30
N THR A 108 -6.90 -25.14 36.89
CA THR A 108 -5.70 -24.75 36.14
C THR A 108 -4.94 -26.00 35.71
N LEU A 109 -4.61 -26.09 34.41
CA LEU A 109 -3.95 -27.27 33.83
C LEU A 109 -2.52 -27.45 34.35
N THR A 110 -1.80 -26.34 34.48
CA THR A 110 -0.42 -26.30 34.97
C THR A 110 -0.27 -25.16 35.96
N THR A 111 0.28 -25.46 37.14
CA THR A 111 0.60 -24.50 38.18
C THR A 111 2.09 -24.60 38.51
N PHE A 112 2.77 -23.46 38.59
CA PHE A 112 4.15 -23.36 39.03
C PHE A 112 4.22 -22.89 40.47
N PHE A 113 5.10 -23.52 41.25
CA PHE A 113 5.40 -23.14 42.62
C PHE A 113 6.88 -22.80 42.73
N VAL A 114 7.16 -21.62 43.28
CA VAL A 114 8.52 -21.12 43.47
C VAL A 114 8.76 -20.97 44.96
N TYR A 115 9.74 -21.69 45.48
CA TYR A 115 10.15 -21.64 46.88
C TYR A 115 11.47 -20.91 46.94
N VAL A 116 11.52 -19.75 47.56
CA VAL A 116 12.76 -19.01 47.80
C VAL A 116 13.12 -19.18 49.27
N TYR A 117 14.34 -19.62 49.56
CA TYR A 117 14.79 -19.96 50.90
C TYR A 117 16.27 -19.61 51.12
N ASP A 118 16.72 -19.73 52.37
CA ASP A 118 18.11 -19.47 52.79
C ASP A 118 18.57 -18.05 52.48
N PHE A 119 17.70 -17.08 52.79
CA PHE A 119 17.99 -15.67 52.65
C PHE A 119 17.89 -14.95 54.00
N ARG A 120 18.59 -13.81 54.12
CA ARG A 120 18.52 -12.96 55.32
C ARG A 120 18.18 -11.51 54.95
N PRO A 121 17.06 -10.96 55.46
CA PRO A 121 16.75 -9.54 55.33
C PRO A 121 17.88 -8.64 55.84
N PRO A 122 18.10 -7.44 55.26
CA PRO A 122 17.26 -6.75 54.28
C PRO A 122 17.60 -7.12 52.83
N LEU A 123 16.58 -7.46 52.04
CA LEU A 123 16.71 -7.74 50.61
C LEU A 123 15.43 -7.45 49.85
N TRP A 124 15.52 -7.38 48.52
CA TRP A 124 14.34 -7.36 47.65
C TRP A 124 14.34 -8.56 46.71
N ILE A 125 13.14 -9.08 46.46
CA ILE A 125 12.88 -10.18 45.53
C ILE A 125 11.95 -9.64 44.44
N GLN A 126 12.38 -9.73 43.21
CA GLN A 126 11.58 -9.36 42.05
C GLN A 126 11.26 -10.60 41.25
N ILE A 127 9.97 -10.89 41.06
CA ILE A 127 9.49 -12.07 40.37
C ILE A 127 8.41 -11.67 39.36
N SER A 128 8.45 -12.28 38.18
CA SER A 128 7.43 -12.09 37.17
C SER A 128 7.19 -13.35 36.35
N PHE A 129 5.92 -13.57 36.05
CA PHE A 129 5.47 -14.54 35.06
C PHE A 129 4.80 -13.76 33.95
N SER A 130 5.23 -13.95 32.71
CA SER A 130 4.67 -13.22 31.59
C SER A 130 4.33 -14.15 30.43
N GLN A 131 3.16 -13.90 29.82
CA GLN A 131 2.70 -14.61 28.65
C GLN A 131 2.47 -13.60 27.54
N TYR A 132 3.56 -13.25 26.86
CA TYR A 132 3.52 -12.38 25.69
C TYR A 132 3.56 -13.23 24.42
N PRO A 133 2.57 -13.09 23.52
CA PRO A 133 2.72 -13.64 22.19
C PRO A 133 4.00 -13.04 21.60
N LYS A 134 4.85 -13.90 21.03
CA LYS A 134 6.07 -13.43 20.37
C LYS A 134 5.65 -12.42 19.32
N LEU A 135 5.99 -11.15 19.53
CA LEU A 135 5.87 -10.12 18.50
C LEU A 135 6.89 -10.48 17.44
N ASN A 136 6.46 -11.31 16.49
CA ASN A 136 7.29 -11.70 15.36
C ASN A 136 7.48 -10.45 14.51
N LEU A 137 8.62 -9.79 14.68
CA LEU A 137 8.99 -8.62 13.89
C LEU A 137 8.85 -8.92 12.39
N GLN A 138 9.13 -10.17 12.01
CA GLN A 138 8.90 -10.69 10.66
C GLN A 138 7.42 -10.70 10.24
N GLN A 139 6.50 -11.08 11.12
CA GLN A 139 5.06 -11.05 10.84
C GLN A 139 4.54 -9.62 10.67
N PHE A 140 5.09 -8.67 11.44
CA PHE A 140 4.82 -7.25 11.23
C PHE A 140 5.26 -6.78 9.84
N PHE A 141 6.49 -7.12 9.41
CA PHE A 141 6.98 -6.78 8.07
C PHE A 141 6.17 -7.44 6.95
N ILE A 142 5.78 -8.71 7.08
CA ILE A 142 4.96 -9.42 6.08
C ILE A 142 3.59 -8.75 5.93
N THR A 143 2.96 -8.38 7.04
CA THR A 143 1.61 -7.78 7.02
C THR A 143 1.65 -6.35 6.46
N PHE A 144 2.64 -5.56 6.85
CA PHE A 144 2.81 -4.21 6.32
C PHE A 144 3.11 -4.22 4.81
N SER A 145 4.06 -5.06 4.39
CA SER A 145 4.45 -5.17 2.98
C SER A 145 3.33 -5.73 2.10
N SER A 146 2.56 -6.73 2.56
CA SER A 146 1.43 -7.27 1.80
C SER A 146 0.33 -6.23 1.60
N CYS A 147 0.00 -5.45 2.64
CA CYS A 147 -0.95 -4.36 2.55
C CYS A 147 -0.48 -3.28 1.57
N PHE A 148 0.79 -2.88 1.66
CA PHE A 148 1.38 -1.90 0.74
C PHE A 148 1.33 -2.37 -0.72
N LEU A 149 1.70 -3.63 -0.99
CA LEU A 149 1.65 -4.21 -2.32
C LEU A 149 0.21 -4.32 -2.86
N LEU A 150 -0.76 -4.67 -2.02
CA LEU A 150 -2.18 -4.67 -2.40
C LEU A 150 -2.67 -3.28 -2.82
N LEU A 151 -2.35 -2.25 -2.05
CA LEU A 151 -2.69 -0.87 -2.39
C LEU A 151 -1.99 -0.41 -3.67
N LEU A 152 -0.72 -0.77 -3.87
CA LEU A 152 0.03 -0.47 -5.08
C LEU A 152 -0.58 -1.16 -6.31
N LEU A 153 -1.03 -2.41 -6.17
CA LEU A 153 -1.74 -3.14 -7.23
C LEU A 153 -3.06 -2.47 -7.59
N VAL A 154 -3.85 -2.02 -6.60
CA VAL A 154 -5.09 -1.26 -6.86
C VAL A 154 -4.78 0.06 -7.58
N ALA A 155 -3.76 0.79 -7.14
CA ALA A 155 -3.34 2.03 -7.80
C ALA A 155 -2.87 1.78 -9.24
N ALA A 156 -2.09 0.73 -9.48
CA ALA A 156 -1.64 0.33 -10.81
C ALA A 156 -2.80 -0.12 -11.70
N ALA A 157 -3.78 -0.84 -11.14
CA ALA A 157 -4.99 -1.24 -11.86
C ALA A 157 -5.84 -0.02 -12.24
N LEU A 158 -6.09 0.90 -11.31
CA LEU A 158 -6.78 2.16 -11.58
C LEU A 158 -6.04 2.99 -12.63
N TRP A 159 -4.70 3.05 -12.55
CA TRP A 159 -3.88 3.70 -13.56
C TRP A 159 -4.04 3.05 -14.93
N LYS A 160 -3.95 1.72 -15.03
CA LYS A 160 -4.13 0.98 -16.29
C LYS A 160 -5.54 1.16 -16.85
N ILE A 161 -6.58 1.14 -16.01
CA ILE A 161 -7.98 1.39 -16.40
C ILE A 161 -8.11 2.83 -16.93
N LYS A 162 -7.59 3.82 -16.20
CA LYS A 162 -7.58 5.22 -16.64
C LYS A 162 -6.82 5.38 -17.96
N GLN A 163 -5.68 4.72 -18.13
CA GLN A 163 -4.88 4.73 -19.35
C GLN A 163 -5.66 4.12 -20.52
N LYS A 164 -6.35 2.99 -20.31
CA LYS A 164 -7.22 2.36 -21.31
C LYS A 164 -8.44 3.23 -21.65
N TYR A 165 -9.05 3.86 -20.66
CA TYR A 165 -10.17 4.77 -20.83
C TYR A 165 -9.76 6.01 -21.64
N ASP A 166 -8.61 6.62 -21.32
CA ASP A 166 -8.08 7.76 -22.08
C ASP A 166 -7.78 7.35 -23.55
N MET A 167 -7.15 6.19 -23.76
CA MET A 167 -6.96 5.67 -25.12
C MET A 167 -8.27 5.43 -25.87
N TYR A 168 -9.29 4.87 -25.21
CA TYR A 168 -10.60 4.64 -25.81
C TYR A 168 -11.29 5.96 -26.19
N ARG A 169 -11.26 6.94 -25.28
CA ARG A 169 -11.83 8.28 -25.53
C ARG A 169 -11.12 8.99 -26.68
N ARG A 170 -9.80 8.88 -26.79
CA ARG A 170 -9.03 9.44 -27.93
C ARG A 170 -9.41 8.78 -29.25
N ARG A 171 -9.57 7.45 -29.28
CA ARG A 171 -10.01 6.71 -30.49
C ARG A 171 -11.41 7.11 -30.95
N GLN A 172 -12.33 7.31 -30.02
CA GLN A 172 -13.69 7.77 -30.31
C GLN A 172 -13.69 9.17 -30.96
N ARG A 173 -12.88 10.10 -30.45
CA ARG A 173 -12.73 11.45 -31.06
C ARG A 173 -12.22 11.36 -32.50
N LEU A 174 -11.22 10.52 -32.75
CA LEU A 174 -10.69 10.31 -34.10
C LEU A 174 -11.75 9.76 -35.05
N PHE A 175 -12.58 8.80 -34.60
CA PHE A 175 -13.64 8.24 -35.44
C PHE A 175 -14.68 9.29 -35.83
N VAL A 176 -15.15 10.10 -34.88
CA VAL A 176 -16.10 11.18 -35.14
C VAL A 176 -15.50 12.26 -36.05
N GLU A 177 -14.23 12.62 -35.86
CA GLU A 177 -13.53 13.56 -36.75
C GLU A 177 -13.43 13.01 -38.19
N MET A 178 -13.13 11.72 -38.35
CA MET A 178 -13.10 11.09 -39.67
C MET A 178 -14.48 11.03 -40.32
N GLU A 179 -15.53 10.74 -39.56
CA GLU A 179 -16.91 10.73 -40.06
C GLU A 179 -17.34 12.14 -40.47
N GLN A 180 -17.01 13.17 -39.69
CA GLN A 180 -17.25 14.57 -40.05
C GLN A 180 -16.47 15.01 -41.29
N MET A 181 -15.25 14.49 -41.50
CA MET A 181 -14.49 14.74 -42.73
C MET A 181 -15.13 14.05 -43.93
N ALA A 182 -15.68 12.84 -43.74
CA ALA A 182 -16.35 12.07 -44.79
C ALA A 182 -17.76 12.56 -45.12
N SER A 183 -18.47 13.15 -44.15
CA SER A 183 -19.84 13.65 -44.30
C SER A 183 -19.91 15.08 -44.85
N ARG A 184 -18.76 15.74 -45.07
CA ARG A 184 -18.74 17.01 -45.79
C ARG A 184 -19.36 16.75 -47.17
N PRO A 185 -20.35 17.55 -47.61
CA PRO A 185 -20.94 17.36 -48.92
C PRO A 185 -19.80 17.36 -49.95
N PHE A 186 -19.68 16.27 -50.71
CA PHE A 186 -18.72 16.19 -51.80
C PHE A 186 -18.91 17.42 -52.66
N SER A 187 -17.94 18.35 -52.63
CA SER A 187 -17.97 19.54 -53.46
C SER A 187 -17.80 19.07 -54.91
N GLN A 188 -18.91 18.88 -55.60
CA GLN A 188 -18.89 18.61 -57.03
C GLN A 188 -18.53 19.91 -57.74
N VAL A 189 -17.42 19.90 -58.48
CA VAL A 189 -16.99 21.05 -59.28
C VAL A 189 -17.38 20.78 -60.72
N SER A 190 -18.40 21.47 -61.20
CA SER A 190 -18.78 21.49 -62.62
C SER A 190 -17.76 22.32 -63.40
N VAL A 191 -17.12 21.71 -64.39
CA VAL A 191 -16.07 22.37 -65.19
C VAL A 191 -16.57 22.52 -66.61
N GLU A 192 -16.75 23.78 -67.03
CA GLU A 192 -17.05 24.12 -68.42
C GLU A 192 -15.72 24.37 -69.14
N LEU A 193 -15.37 23.48 -70.09
CA LEU A 193 -14.13 23.58 -70.84
C LEU A 193 -14.39 24.27 -72.18
N GLU A 194 -14.08 25.57 -72.27
CA GLU A 194 -14.20 26.28 -73.55
C GLU A 194 -13.26 25.69 -74.60
N LYS A 195 -13.84 25.38 -75.77
CA LYS A 195 -13.11 24.78 -76.89
C LYS A 195 -12.49 25.87 -77.75
N GLY A 196 -11.41 26.47 -77.24
CA GLY A 196 -10.55 27.35 -78.02
C GLY A 196 -10.50 28.78 -77.47
N GLY A 197 -9.53 29.02 -76.60
CA GLY A 197 -9.15 30.36 -76.19
C GLY A 197 -7.83 30.30 -75.45
N ALA A 198 -6.78 30.87 -76.03
CA ALA A 198 -5.57 31.24 -75.30
C ALA A 198 -5.90 32.41 -74.37
N GLY A 199 -6.72 32.17 -73.35
CA GLY A 199 -7.00 33.14 -72.30
C GLY A 199 -5.79 33.23 -71.39
N ALA A 200 -5.08 34.35 -71.43
CA ALA A 200 -3.99 34.70 -70.50
C ALA A 200 -4.54 35.02 -69.09
N GLY A 201 -5.33 34.12 -68.52
CA GLY A 201 -5.92 34.24 -67.19
C GLY A 201 -5.23 33.30 -66.18
N VAL A 202 -5.12 33.73 -64.93
CA VAL A 202 -4.64 32.88 -63.83
C VAL A 202 -5.65 31.74 -63.63
N PRO A 203 -5.23 30.46 -63.62
CA PRO A 203 -6.15 29.35 -63.45
C PRO A 203 -6.81 29.40 -62.06
N ALA A 204 -8.14 29.32 -62.03
CA ALA A 204 -8.89 29.25 -60.77
C ALA A 204 -8.70 27.86 -60.14
N PRO A 205 -8.32 27.77 -58.85
CA PRO A 205 -8.11 26.49 -58.21
C PRO A 205 -9.40 25.76 -57.85
N VAL A 206 -9.36 24.44 -58.00
CA VAL A 206 -10.49 23.55 -57.68
C VAL A 206 -10.57 23.29 -56.18
N ALA A 207 -9.42 23.20 -55.52
CA ALA A 207 -9.33 23.12 -54.07
C ALA A 207 -8.05 23.80 -53.58
N LEU A 208 -8.11 24.40 -52.40
CA LEU A 208 -6.96 24.98 -51.70
C LEU A 208 -6.99 24.50 -50.25
N GLU A 209 -6.02 23.67 -49.87
CA GLU A 209 -5.90 23.14 -48.51
C GLU A 209 -4.73 23.82 -47.80
N PRO A 210 -4.97 24.69 -46.80
CA PRO A 210 -3.89 25.31 -46.05
C PRO A 210 -3.14 24.27 -45.21
N CYS A 211 -1.81 24.26 -45.33
CA CYS A 211 -0.94 23.41 -44.53
C CYS A 211 -0.97 23.84 -43.05
N ARG A 212 -0.60 22.92 -42.15
CA ARG A 212 -0.51 23.19 -40.71
C ARG A 212 0.36 24.42 -40.44
N GLY A 213 -0.25 25.49 -39.93
CA GLY A 213 0.41 26.77 -39.66
C GLY A 213 0.14 27.90 -40.66
N GLY A 214 -0.74 27.70 -41.67
CA GLY A 214 -1.34 28.77 -42.46
C GLY A 214 -0.40 29.57 -43.39
N ARG A 215 0.87 29.20 -43.49
CA ARG A 215 1.88 29.89 -44.31
C ARG A 215 2.04 29.32 -45.72
N ALA A 216 1.52 28.13 -45.97
CA ALA A 216 1.52 27.46 -47.25
C ALA A 216 0.20 26.74 -47.44
N ALA A 217 -0.17 26.46 -48.68
CA ALA A 217 -1.33 25.67 -49.04
C ALA A 217 -1.03 24.75 -50.22
N VAL A 218 -1.71 23.61 -50.27
CA VAL A 218 -1.73 22.73 -51.43
C VAL A 218 -2.88 23.15 -52.32
N LEU A 219 -2.56 23.57 -53.54
CA LEU A 219 -3.49 23.91 -54.58
C LEU A 219 -3.77 22.68 -55.43
N SER A 220 -5.04 22.40 -55.73
CA SER A 220 -5.44 21.40 -56.72
C SER A 220 -6.00 22.11 -57.96
N LEU A 221 -5.43 21.79 -59.11
CA LEU A 221 -5.75 22.36 -60.41
C LEU A 221 -6.21 21.26 -61.37
N LEU A 222 -7.10 21.60 -62.30
CA LEU A 222 -7.39 20.76 -63.46
C LEU A 222 -6.63 21.30 -64.66
N VAL A 223 -5.79 20.46 -65.25
CA VAL A 223 -4.89 20.82 -66.34
C VAL A 223 -5.27 20.03 -67.59
N ARG A 224 -5.42 20.72 -68.72
CA ARG A 224 -5.60 20.08 -70.01
C ARG A 224 -4.25 19.60 -70.53
N LEU A 225 -4.14 18.31 -70.84
CA LEU A 225 -2.93 17.72 -71.41
C LEU A 225 -2.80 18.11 -72.89
N PRO A 226 -1.57 18.25 -73.41
CA PRO A 226 -1.32 18.72 -74.78
C PRO A 226 -1.99 17.78 -75.81
N THR A 227 -2.89 18.33 -76.63
CA THR A 227 -3.68 17.56 -77.61
C THR A 227 -3.03 17.48 -79.01
N GLY A 228 -1.71 17.60 -79.09
CA GLY A 228 -0.94 17.39 -80.34
C GLY A 228 -1.41 18.19 -81.56
N GLY A 229 -2.03 19.36 -81.37
CA GLY A 229 -2.53 20.22 -82.46
C GLY A 229 -3.82 19.77 -83.16
N THR A 230 -4.40 18.61 -82.82
CA THR A 230 -5.55 18.04 -83.56
C THR A 230 -6.92 18.53 -83.05
N GLY A 231 -6.95 19.41 -82.03
CA GLY A 231 -8.19 19.92 -81.44
C GLY A 231 -9.07 18.86 -80.75
N ARG A 232 -8.63 17.59 -80.72
CA ARG A 232 -9.34 16.44 -80.15
C ARG A 232 -8.46 15.80 -79.06
N ALA A 233 -9.04 15.54 -77.89
CA ALA A 233 -8.34 14.79 -76.86
C ALA A 233 -8.16 13.33 -77.31
N PRO A 234 -7.03 12.66 -76.99
CA PRO A 234 -6.86 11.22 -77.19
C PRO A 234 -7.99 10.42 -76.52
N PRO A 235 -8.29 9.17 -76.95
CA PRO A 235 -9.44 8.39 -76.46
C PRO A 235 -9.44 8.07 -74.95
N LEU A 236 -8.38 8.43 -74.22
CA LEU A 236 -8.18 8.17 -72.79
C LEU A 236 -8.20 9.42 -71.90
N GLY A 237 -8.79 10.52 -72.36
CA GLY A 237 -9.03 11.72 -71.55
C GLY A 237 -7.91 12.75 -71.65
N GLY A 238 -8.27 13.99 -71.97
CA GLY A 238 -7.35 15.11 -72.14
C GLY A 238 -7.20 16.01 -70.91
N LEU A 239 -7.58 15.53 -69.72
CA LEU A 239 -7.62 16.29 -68.48
C LEU A 239 -6.88 15.53 -67.37
N ALA A 240 -6.05 16.23 -66.61
CA ALA A 240 -5.35 15.70 -65.45
C ALA A 240 -5.60 16.58 -64.22
N VAL A 241 -5.59 15.97 -63.04
CA VAL A 241 -5.55 16.71 -61.76
C VAL A 241 -4.08 16.92 -61.42
N ALA A 242 -3.68 18.18 -61.24
CA ALA A 242 -2.35 18.56 -60.79
C ALA A 242 -2.43 19.18 -59.39
N SER A 243 -1.40 18.96 -58.57
CA SER A 243 -1.27 19.62 -57.27
C SER A 243 0.00 20.48 -57.23
N ALA A 244 -0.09 21.65 -56.61
CA ALA A 244 1.03 22.57 -56.46
C ALA A 244 1.06 23.15 -55.04
N LEU A 245 2.22 23.13 -54.40
CA LEU A 245 2.41 23.82 -53.12
C LEU A 245 2.62 25.31 -53.37
N VAL A 246 1.80 26.15 -52.77
CA VAL A 246 1.87 27.60 -52.89
C VAL A 246 2.07 28.24 -51.51
N THR A 247 2.83 29.31 -51.46
CA THR A 247 2.98 30.11 -50.23
C THR A 247 1.79 31.04 -50.11
N LEU A 248 1.09 31.00 -48.97
CA LEU A 248 0.05 31.97 -48.66
C LEU A 248 0.76 33.24 -48.16
N GLY A 249 0.85 34.26 -49.00
CA GLY A 249 1.43 35.55 -48.62
C GLY A 249 0.69 36.14 -47.42
N HIS A 250 1.41 36.83 -46.52
CA HIS A 250 0.79 37.67 -45.50
C HIS A 250 -0.01 38.77 -46.21
N HIS A 251 -1.35 38.67 -46.25
CA HIS A 251 -2.16 39.83 -46.63
C HIS A 251 -2.14 40.84 -45.49
N ALA A 252 -1.35 41.89 -45.68
CA ALA A 252 -1.54 43.16 -45.02
C ALA A 252 -2.93 43.73 -45.37
N ALA A 253 -3.65 44.15 -44.32
CA ALA A 253 -4.80 45.07 -44.22
C ALA A 253 -5.97 45.00 -45.23
N PRO A 254 -7.23 45.13 -44.77
CA PRO A 254 -8.39 45.29 -45.64
C PRO A 254 -8.35 46.65 -46.36
N LEU A 255 -8.62 46.65 -47.67
CA LEU A 255 -8.90 47.87 -48.44
C LEU A 255 -10.20 48.54 -47.96
N PRO A 256 -10.28 49.88 -47.94
CA PRO A 256 -11.40 50.61 -47.37
C PRO A 256 -12.66 50.55 -48.25
N HIS A 257 -13.81 50.49 -47.58
CA HIS A 257 -15.16 50.59 -48.13
C HIS A 257 -15.35 51.86 -48.98
N HIS A 258 -15.59 51.72 -50.29
CA HIS A 258 -16.12 52.81 -51.10
C HIS A 258 -17.65 52.87 -50.90
N LYS A 259 -18.15 53.94 -50.27
CA LYS A 259 -19.58 54.26 -50.17
C LYS A 259 -20.15 54.57 -51.57
N ARG A 260 -21.25 53.91 -51.95
CA ARG A 260 -22.13 54.36 -53.05
C ARG A 260 -22.97 55.55 -52.59
N PRO A 261 -23.14 56.62 -53.39
CA PRO A 261 -24.09 57.68 -53.09
C PRO A 261 -25.51 57.20 -53.36
N ARG A 262 -26.44 57.53 -52.45
CA ARG A 262 -27.89 57.38 -52.66
C ARG A 262 -28.34 58.49 -53.61
N HIS A 263 -28.97 58.13 -54.72
CA HIS A 263 -29.80 59.07 -55.46
C HIS A 263 -31.14 59.22 -54.73
N HIS A 264 -31.54 60.48 -54.57
CA HIS A 264 -32.89 60.92 -54.19
C HIS A 264 -33.90 60.58 -55.28
#